data_AF-A0A528ECB9-F1
#
_entry.id   AF-A0A528ECB9-F1
#
_cell.length_a   1.000
_cell.length_b   1.000
_cell.length_c   1.000
_cell.angle_alpha   90.00
_cell.angle_beta   90.00
_cell.angle_gamma   90.00
#
_symmetry.space_group_name_H-M   'P 1'
#
loop_
_entity.id
_entity.type
_entity.pdbx_description
1 polymer ?
#
loop_
_entity_poly.entity_id
_entity_poly.type
_entity_poly.pdbx_seq_one_letter_code
_entity_poly.pdbx_strand_id
1 'polypeptide(L)'
;MFRDRQEAGRKLGVELEKLRLENPIVLALPRGGVPVAAEVARALNAPLDLAIVRKVGAPENPELAVAAIVDGDPPDVVLNREVVEAYSLGDDELRDLVAKERPELERRRMAYRGKHTPLEVAGKTVIVVDDGAATGTTMKVAIRALKRRSPLEIVVALPVAPPETLTDLAGEADWTVCLSEPAHFRALSQNYVNFPQLSDDDVIAICNEAARARNAKACLPKVGNGFGSKTCVKSKPEAHRANPKDRDAL
;
A
#
# COMPACT_ATOMS: atom_id res chain seq x y z
N MET A 1 -11.11 18.02 0.39
CA MET A 1 -10.70 18.05 -1.03
C MET A 1 -9.28 18.61 -1.10
N PHE A 2 -8.42 17.99 -1.91
CA PHE A 2 -7.04 18.40 -2.18
C PHE A 2 -6.97 19.08 -3.56
N ARG A 3 -5.99 19.95 -3.82
CA ARG A 3 -5.79 20.48 -5.19
C ARG A 3 -5.45 19.37 -6.18
N ASP A 4 -4.51 18.52 -5.80
CA ASP A 4 -3.89 17.51 -6.65
C ASP A 4 -3.25 16.41 -5.77
N ARG A 5 -2.76 15.34 -6.40
CA ARG A 5 -2.08 14.22 -5.73
C ARG A 5 -0.78 14.62 -5.01
N GLN A 6 -0.07 15.64 -5.48
CA GLN A 6 1.19 16.08 -4.87
C GLN A 6 0.93 16.88 -3.58
N GLU A 7 -0.14 17.68 -3.51
CA GLU A 7 -0.58 18.30 -2.25
C GLU A 7 -1.02 17.25 -1.23
N ALA A 8 -1.81 16.25 -1.67
CA ALA A 8 -2.20 15.13 -0.83
C ALA A 8 -0.98 14.38 -0.28
N GLY A 9 -0.01 14.03 -1.13
CA GLY A 9 1.23 13.35 -0.73
C GLY A 9 2.09 14.18 0.22
N ARG A 10 2.23 15.49 0.00
CA ARG A 10 2.95 16.39 0.94
C ARG A 10 2.30 16.44 2.32
N LYS A 11 0.96 16.54 2.38
CA LYS A 11 0.21 16.50 3.65
C LYS A 11 0.36 15.14 4.35
N LEU A 12 0.31 14.05 3.59
CA LEU A 12 0.45 12.69 4.10
C LEU A 12 1.86 12.42 4.64
N GLY A 13 2.90 12.93 3.97
CA GLY A 13 4.28 12.88 4.44
C GLY A 13 4.49 13.54 5.80
N VAL A 14 3.90 14.73 6.01
CA VAL A 14 3.96 15.46 7.30
C VAL A 14 3.30 14.69 8.44
N GLU A 15 2.23 13.92 8.18
CA GLU A 15 1.63 13.05 9.21
C GLU A 15 2.52 11.82 9.49
N LEU A 16 3.10 11.20 8.46
CA LEU A 16 3.99 10.04 8.61
C LEU A 16 5.32 10.38 9.31
N GLU A 17 5.87 11.59 9.12
CA GLU A 17 7.07 12.06 9.84
C GLU A 17 6.90 12.00 11.36
N LYS A 18 5.67 12.21 11.86
CA LYS A 18 5.36 12.17 13.30
C LYS A 18 5.49 10.77 13.90
N LEU A 19 5.37 9.72 13.09
CA LEU A 19 5.48 8.33 13.53
C LEU A 19 6.94 7.92 13.80
N ARG A 20 7.93 8.64 13.26
CA ARG A 20 9.37 8.36 13.44
C ARG A 20 9.75 6.91 13.09
N LEU A 21 9.18 6.39 12.01
CA LEU A 21 9.36 5.01 11.55
C LEU A 21 10.83 4.68 11.32
N GLU A 22 11.25 3.48 11.72
CA GLU A 22 12.61 3.00 11.53
C GLU A 22 12.77 2.34 10.15
N ASN A 23 13.86 2.68 9.44
CA ASN A 23 14.22 2.06 8.16
C ASN A 23 13.06 2.00 7.12
N PRO A 24 12.24 3.07 6.95
CA PRO A 24 11.02 2.98 6.17
C PRO A 24 11.33 2.82 4.67
N ILE A 25 10.53 2.03 3.98
CA ILE A 25 10.48 2.00 2.50
C ILE A 25 9.07 2.36 2.03
N VAL A 26 8.94 3.09 0.93
CA VAL A 26 7.64 3.53 0.41
C VAL A 26 7.32 2.73 -0.84
N LEU A 27 6.18 2.04 -0.84
CA LEU A 27 5.66 1.28 -1.98
C LEU A 27 4.39 1.93 -2.51
N ALA A 28 4.45 2.48 -3.73
CA ALA A 28 3.29 3.04 -4.40
C ALA A 28 2.47 1.94 -5.08
N LEU A 29 1.14 2.04 -5.02
CA LEU A 29 0.23 1.31 -5.90
C LEU A 29 0.09 2.07 -7.23
N PRO A 30 0.48 1.50 -8.39
CA PRO A 30 0.35 2.20 -9.67
C PRO A 30 -1.10 2.22 -10.17
N ARG A 31 -1.57 3.29 -10.81
CA ARG A 31 -0.82 4.51 -11.21
C ARG A 31 -1.06 5.69 -10.26
N GLY A 32 -2.23 5.74 -9.63
CA GLY A 32 -2.69 6.87 -8.80
C GLY A 32 -1.77 7.18 -7.62
N GLY A 33 -1.36 6.16 -6.87
CA GLY A 33 -0.49 6.29 -5.71
C GLY A 33 0.91 6.88 -5.98
N VAL A 34 1.44 6.78 -7.20
CA VAL A 34 2.85 7.13 -7.50
C VAL A 34 3.22 8.59 -7.18
N PRO A 35 2.50 9.63 -7.66
CA PRO A 35 2.76 11.02 -7.26
C PRO A 35 2.51 11.31 -5.77
N VAL A 36 1.65 10.54 -5.08
CA VAL A 36 1.44 10.69 -3.63
C VAL A 36 2.64 10.12 -2.87
N ALA A 37 3.05 8.92 -3.24
CA ALA A 37 4.16 8.17 -2.68
C ALA A 37 5.50 8.88 -2.89
N ALA A 38 5.70 9.56 -4.02
CA ALA A 38 6.91 10.33 -4.28
C ALA A 38 7.11 11.49 -3.28
N GLU A 39 6.03 12.19 -2.91
CA GLU A 39 6.10 13.24 -1.89
C GLU A 39 6.28 12.66 -0.48
N VAL A 40 5.62 11.54 -0.16
CA VAL A 40 5.83 10.80 1.10
C VAL A 40 7.29 10.34 1.25
N ALA A 41 7.87 9.74 0.21
CA ALA A 41 9.27 9.31 0.19
C ALA A 41 10.24 10.50 0.29
N ARG A 42 9.91 11.64 -0.34
CA ARG A 42 10.70 12.87 -0.28
C ARG A 42 10.74 13.48 1.13
N ALA A 43 9.62 13.44 1.85
CA ALA A 43 9.48 13.89 3.24
C ALA A 43 10.29 12.99 4.19
N LEU A 44 9.97 11.70 4.21
CA LEU A 44 10.62 10.69 5.07
C LEU A 44 12.09 10.40 4.72
N ASN A 45 12.61 10.97 3.62
CA ASN A 45 13.89 10.63 3.01
C ASN A 45 14.06 9.11 2.79
N ALA A 46 12.97 8.46 2.43
CA ALA A 46 12.85 7.02 2.25
C ALA A 46 13.07 6.62 0.78
N PRO A 47 13.51 5.39 0.49
CA PRO A 47 13.48 4.86 -0.87
C PRO A 47 12.03 4.62 -1.32
N LEU A 48 11.72 5.05 -2.55
CA LEU A 48 10.48 4.76 -3.25
C LEU A 48 10.66 3.55 -4.17
N ASP A 49 9.66 2.68 -4.21
CA ASP A 49 9.46 1.63 -5.21
C ASP A 49 7.96 1.38 -5.46
N LEU A 50 7.62 0.43 -6.32
CA LEU A 50 6.26 0.12 -6.73
C LEU A 50 5.82 -1.25 -6.21
N ALA A 51 4.60 -1.31 -5.66
CA ALA A 51 3.86 -2.55 -5.45
C ALA A 51 2.94 -2.76 -6.66
N ILE A 52 3.46 -3.44 -7.70
CA ILE A 52 2.68 -3.71 -8.92
C ILE A 52 1.74 -4.89 -8.64
N VAL A 53 0.43 -4.61 -8.69
CA VAL A 53 -0.64 -5.59 -8.40
C VAL A 53 -1.56 -5.73 -9.61
N ARG A 54 -1.95 -6.97 -9.93
CA ARG A 54 -2.99 -7.29 -10.91
C ARG A 54 -4.12 -8.06 -10.24
N LYS A 55 -5.34 -7.51 -10.22
CA LYS A 55 -6.56 -8.24 -9.83
C LYS A 55 -6.80 -9.39 -10.82
N VAL A 56 -7.25 -10.54 -10.31
CA VAL A 56 -7.82 -11.64 -11.09
C VAL A 56 -9.33 -11.62 -10.84
N GLY A 57 -10.09 -11.32 -11.89
CA GLY A 57 -11.55 -11.20 -11.81
C GLY A 57 -12.27 -12.55 -11.65
N ALA A 58 -13.46 -12.53 -11.08
CA ALA A 58 -14.36 -13.68 -11.04
C ALA A 58 -14.92 -14.00 -12.44
N PRO A 59 -15.30 -15.25 -12.71
CA PRO A 59 -16.16 -15.57 -13.85
C PRO A 59 -17.40 -14.67 -13.86
N GLU A 60 -17.80 -14.21 -15.04
CA GLU A 60 -18.97 -13.34 -15.29
C GLU A 60 -18.94 -11.94 -14.63
N ASN A 61 -18.11 -11.71 -13.61
CA ASN A 61 -17.95 -10.42 -12.93
C ASN A 61 -16.45 -10.05 -12.76
N PRO A 62 -15.79 -9.51 -13.80
CA PRO A 62 -14.36 -9.20 -13.77
C PRO A 62 -13.95 -8.14 -12.73
N GLU A 63 -14.88 -7.34 -12.23
CA GLU A 63 -14.56 -6.32 -11.22
C GLU A 63 -14.40 -6.89 -9.82
N LEU A 64 -15.12 -7.97 -9.51
CA LEU A 64 -14.99 -8.73 -8.27
C LEU A 64 -13.74 -9.62 -8.34
N ALA A 65 -12.81 -9.46 -7.41
CA ALA A 65 -11.53 -10.19 -7.45
C ALA A 65 -11.60 -11.52 -6.67
N VAL A 66 -11.36 -12.64 -7.36
CA VAL A 66 -11.16 -13.98 -6.77
C VAL A 66 -9.75 -14.15 -6.22
N ALA A 67 -8.80 -13.48 -6.86
CA ALA A 67 -7.39 -13.50 -6.48
C ALA A 67 -6.73 -12.22 -6.98
N ALA A 68 -5.44 -12.08 -6.69
CA ALA A 68 -4.60 -11.08 -7.31
C ALA A 68 -3.14 -11.51 -7.27
N ILE A 69 -2.39 -11.03 -8.26
CA ILE A 69 -0.98 -11.35 -8.48
C ILE A 69 -0.15 -10.11 -8.14
N VAL A 70 0.91 -10.27 -7.35
CA VAL A 70 1.78 -9.18 -6.89
C VAL A 70 3.21 -9.42 -7.37
N ASP A 71 3.81 -8.40 -7.99
CA ASP A 71 5.18 -8.42 -8.53
C ASP A 71 6.22 -8.87 -7.48
N GLY A 72 7.13 -9.71 -7.93
CA GLY A 72 8.10 -10.45 -7.14
C GLY A 72 8.84 -11.47 -8.02
N ASP A 73 9.79 -12.18 -7.45
CA ASP A 73 10.47 -13.29 -8.12
C ASP A 73 10.53 -14.51 -7.18
N PRO A 74 9.61 -15.49 -7.33
CA PRO A 74 8.45 -15.51 -8.23
C PRO A 74 7.33 -14.51 -7.79
N PRO A 75 6.38 -14.15 -8.69
CA PRO A 75 5.22 -13.35 -8.32
C PRO A 75 4.29 -14.08 -7.34
N ASP A 76 3.80 -13.37 -6.32
CA ASP A 76 2.91 -13.91 -5.30
C ASP A 76 1.45 -13.90 -5.78
N VAL A 77 0.72 -14.99 -5.55
CA VAL A 77 -0.73 -15.06 -5.76
C VAL A 77 -1.44 -15.04 -4.40
N VAL A 78 -2.34 -14.08 -4.21
CA VAL A 78 -3.17 -13.94 -3.00
C VAL A 78 -4.61 -14.25 -3.36
N LEU A 79 -5.23 -15.18 -2.66
CA LEU A 79 -6.63 -15.58 -2.89
C LEU A 79 -7.58 -14.78 -2.01
N ASN A 80 -8.75 -14.47 -2.56
CA ASN A 80 -9.90 -13.96 -1.83
C ASN A 80 -10.84 -15.13 -1.52
N ARG A 81 -10.58 -15.83 -0.41
CA ARG A 81 -11.25 -17.11 -0.07
C ARG A 81 -12.77 -17.02 -0.08
N GLU A 82 -13.33 -15.95 0.49
CA GLU A 82 -14.78 -15.69 0.50
C GLU A 82 -15.40 -15.70 -0.91
N VAL A 83 -14.72 -15.09 -1.89
CA VAL A 83 -15.20 -15.06 -3.28
C VAL A 83 -14.94 -16.39 -4.00
N VAL A 84 -13.80 -17.03 -3.75
CA VAL A 84 -13.49 -18.37 -4.29
C VAL A 84 -14.53 -19.39 -3.83
N GLU A 85 -14.91 -19.36 -2.55
CA GLU A 85 -15.94 -20.21 -1.95
C GLU A 85 -17.34 -19.86 -2.49
N ALA A 86 -17.70 -18.57 -2.56
CA ALA A 86 -18.99 -18.13 -3.09
C ALA A 86 -19.22 -18.49 -4.57
N TYR A 87 -18.16 -18.54 -5.37
CA TYR A 87 -18.19 -18.98 -6.77
C TYR A 87 -17.89 -20.48 -6.94
N SER A 88 -17.57 -21.21 -5.87
CA SER A 88 -17.22 -22.64 -5.89
C SER A 88 -16.09 -23.00 -6.85
N LEU A 89 -15.10 -22.10 -7.00
CA LEU A 89 -14.02 -22.24 -7.97
C LEU A 89 -13.03 -23.33 -7.56
N GLY A 90 -12.78 -24.28 -8.47
CA GLY A 90 -11.75 -25.30 -8.29
C GLY A 90 -10.33 -24.76 -8.54
N ASP A 91 -9.32 -25.47 -8.03
CA ASP A 91 -7.91 -25.10 -8.19
C ASP A 91 -7.48 -24.97 -9.66
N ASP A 92 -8.06 -25.75 -10.57
CA ASP A 92 -7.76 -25.71 -12.01
C ASP A 92 -8.28 -24.43 -12.66
N GLU A 93 -9.54 -24.07 -12.42
CA GLU A 93 -10.16 -22.85 -12.93
C GLU A 93 -9.45 -21.59 -12.37
N LEU A 94 -9.11 -21.62 -11.08
CA LEU A 94 -8.33 -20.57 -10.45
C LEU A 94 -6.94 -20.42 -11.07
N ARG A 95 -6.25 -21.53 -11.39
CA ARG A 95 -4.97 -21.50 -12.11
C ARG A 95 -5.12 -20.88 -13.50
N ASP A 96 -6.16 -21.21 -14.23
CA ASP A 96 -6.44 -20.64 -15.55
C ASP A 96 -6.76 -19.14 -15.50
N LEU A 97 -7.54 -18.69 -14.52
CA LEU A 97 -7.83 -17.27 -14.30
C LEU A 97 -6.54 -16.48 -13.96
N VAL A 98 -5.68 -17.02 -13.08
CA VAL A 98 -4.37 -16.44 -12.76
C VAL A 98 -3.44 -16.44 -13.98
N ALA A 99 -3.45 -17.49 -14.80
CA ALA A 99 -2.61 -17.59 -16.00
C ALA A 99 -2.98 -16.55 -17.07
N LYS A 100 -4.27 -16.25 -17.25
CA LYS A 100 -4.78 -15.21 -18.17
C LYS A 100 -4.31 -13.80 -17.79
N GLU A 101 -4.10 -13.54 -16.50
CA GLU A 101 -3.75 -12.20 -15.98
C GLU A 101 -2.25 -11.95 -15.82
N ARG A 102 -1.44 -13.01 -15.80
CA ARG A 102 0.02 -12.92 -15.68
C ARG A 102 0.69 -12.09 -16.80
N PRO A 103 0.30 -12.16 -18.10
CA PRO A 103 0.94 -11.37 -19.15
C PRO A 103 0.83 -9.85 -18.95
N GLU A 104 -0.30 -9.34 -18.44
CA GLU A 104 -0.47 -7.91 -18.15
C GLU A 104 0.33 -7.48 -16.91
N LEU A 105 0.51 -8.36 -15.91
CA LEU A 105 1.42 -8.09 -14.80
C LEU A 105 2.86 -7.93 -15.31
N GLU A 106 3.35 -8.88 -16.12
CA GLU A 106 4.71 -8.80 -16.66
C GLU A 106 4.89 -7.62 -17.62
N ARG A 107 3.87 -7.26 -18.42
CA ARG A 107 3.90 -6.03 -19.24
C ARG A 107 4.10 -4.78 -18.36
N ARG A 108 3.33 -4.63 -17.29
CA ARG A 108 3.46 -3.51 -16.33
C ARG A 108 4.79 -3.53 -15.60
N ARG A 109 5.26 -4.70 -15.19
CA ARG A 109 6.57 -4.90 -14.57
C ARG A 109 7.68 -4.41 -15.49
N MET A 110 7.71 -4.89 -16.74
CA MET A 110 8.68 -4.44 -17.74
C MET A 110 8.58 -2.94 -18.03
N ALA A 111 7.36 -2.38 -18.13
CA ALA A 111 7.16 -0.95 -18.37
C ALA A 111 7.67 -0.08 -17.21
N TYR A 112 7.19 -0.32 -15.99
CA TYR A 112 7.47 0.55 -14.84
C TYR A 112 8.86 0.31 -14.22
N ARG A 113 9.29 -0.95 -14.15
CA ARG A 113 10.50 -1.37 -13.43
C ARG A 113 11.67 -1.63 -14.37
N GLY A 114 11.43 -2.01 -15.63
CA GLY A 114 12.48 -2.30 -16.60
C GLY A 114 13.44 -3.38 -16.11
N LYS A 115 14.70 -2.99 -15.87
CA LYS A 115 15.76 -3.88 -15.34
C LYS A 115 16.08 -3.65 -13.86
N HIS A 116 15.34 -2.80 -13.15
CA HIS A 116 15.60 -2.53 -11.74
C HIS A 116 15.11 -3.67 -10.84
N THR A 117 15.94 -4.12 -9.90
CA THR A 117 15.50 -5.09 -8.88
C THR A 117 14.51 -4.42 -7.92
N PRO A 118 13.43 -5.08 -7.49
CA PRO A 118 12.58 -4.60 -6.40
C PRO A 118 13.37 -4.34 -5.11
N LEU A 119 12.93 -3.39 -4.30
CA LEU A 119 13.50 -3.19 -2.97
C LEU A 119 13.23 -4.39 -2.06
N GLU A 120 14.24 -4.77 -1.29
CA GLU A 120 14.09 -5.75 -0.22
C GLU A 120 13.21 -5.19 0.90
N VAL A 121 12.11 -5.88 1.20
CA VAL A 121 11.12 -5.49 2.21
C VAL A 121 11.33 -6.18 3.55
N ALA A 122 12.16 -7.23 3.60
CA ALA A 122 12.39 -8.02 4.80
C ALA A 122 13.03 -7.17 5.91
N GLY A 123 12.44 -7.21 7.11
CA GLY A 123 12.91 -6.41 8.26
C GLY A 123 12.82 -4.88 8.06
N LYS A 124 12.03 -4.39 7.09
CA LYS A 124 11.74 -2.96 6.89
C LYS A 124 10.34 -2.60 7.38
N THR A 125 10.15 -1.35 7.80
CA THR A 125 8.79 -0.79 7.91
C THR A 125 8.32 -0.38 6.52
N VAL A 126 7.27 -1.01 6.01
CA VAL A 126 6.78 -0.85 4.63
C VAL A 126 5.57 0.07 4.61
N ILE A 127 5.68 1.20 3.92
CA ILE A 127 4.60 2.18 3.78
C ILE A 127 3.92 1.98 2.42
N VAL A 128 2.72 1.42 2.41
CA VAL A 128 1.91 1.22 1.20
C VAL A 128 1.05 2.45 0.95
N VAL A 129 1.21 3.09 -0.21
CA VAL A 129 0.59 4.37 -0.55
C VAL A 129 -0.27 4.27 -1.81
N ASP A 130 -1.46 4.86 -1.77
CA ASP A 130 -2.32 5.11 -2.94
C ASP A 130 -2.88 6.53 -2.94
N ASP A 131 -3.53 6.98 -4.02
CA ASP A 131 -4.21 8.29 -4.07
C ASP A 131 -5.58 8.29 -3.36
N GLY A 132 -6.14 7.11 -3.12
CA GLY A 132 -7.21 6.88 -2.16
C GLY A 132 -7.79 5.47 -2.32
N ALA A 133 -8.59 5.03 -1.37
CA ALA A 133 -9.19 3.70 -1.40
C ALA A 133 -10.71 3.79 -1.31
N ALA A 134 -11.42 3.33 -2.36
CA ALA A 134 -12.88 3.24 -2.34
C ALA A 134 -13.39 1.98 -1.62
N THR A 135 -12.68 0.85 -1.82
CA THR A 135 -12.98 -0.47 -1.21
C THR A 135 -11.77 -1.11 -0.54
N GLY A 136 -10.58 -0.50 -0.68
CA GLY A 136 -9.30 -1.04 -0.22
C GLY A 136 -8.81 -2.31 -0.91
N THR A 137 -9.55 -2.92 -1.85
CA THR A 137 -9.28 -4.29 -2.35
C THR A 137 -7.85 -4.48 -2.85
N THR A 138 -7.34 -3.59 -3.72
CA THR A 138 -5.97 -3.64 -4.24
C THR A 138 -4.92 -3.56 -3.13
N MET A 139 -5.20 -2.76 -2.10
CA MET A 139 -4.31 -2.53 -0.97
C MET A 139 -4.32 -3.71 0.01
N LYS A 140 -5.50 -4.27 0.35
CA LYS A 140 -5.62 -5.51 1.15
C LYS A 140 -4.80 -6.66 0.54
N VAL A 141 -4.89 -6.83 -0.78
CA VAL A 141 -4.06 -7.79 -1.54
C VAL A 141 -2.56 -7.49 -1.38
N ALA A 142 -2.15 -6.24 -1.62
CA ALA A 142 -0.74 -5.85 -1.55
C ALA A 142 -0.16 -6.15 -0.16
N ILE A 143 -0.90 -5.79 0.90
CA ILE A 143 -0.53 -6.06 2.30
C ILE A 143 -0.39 -7.57 2.53
N ARG A 144 -1.36 -8.39 2.11
CA ARG A 144 -1.31 -9.85 2.26
C ARG A 144 -0.12 -10.49 1.55
N ALA A 145 0.28 -9.99 0.38
CA ALA A 145 1.50 -10.43 -0.30
C ALA A 145 2.76 -9.97 0.45
N LEU A 146 2.81 -8.72 0.89
CA LEU A 146 3.93 -8.14 1.62
C LEU A 146 4.18 -8.88 2.96
N LYS A 147 3.13 -9.25 3.70
CA LYS A 147 3.24 -10.07 4.93
C LYS A 147 4.05 -11.36 4.73
N ARG A 148 3.95 -12.00 3.55
CA ARG A 148 4.70 -13.24 3.23
C ARG A 148 6.20 -13.00 3.01
N ARG A 149 6.64 -11.75 2.88
CA ARG A 149 8.03 -11.33 2.68
C ARG A 149 8.69 -10.79 3.96
N SER A 150 8.08 -11.05 5.12
CA SER A 150 8.60 -10.74 6.46
C SER A 150 9.07 -9.29 6.70
N PRO A 151 8.24 -8.26 6.40
CA PRO A 151 8.50 -6.89 6.85
C PRO A 151 8.48 -6.78 8.37
N LEU A 152 9.07 -5.71 8.91
CA LEU A 152 9.05 -5.40 10.34
C LEU A 152 7.66 -4.92 10.78
N GLU A 153 7.08 -4.00 10.00
CA GLU A 153 5.74 -3.43 10.16
C GLU A 153 5.19 -3.06 8.78
N ILE A 154 3.87 -3.05 8.61
CA ILE A 154 3.20 -2.50 7.44
C ILE A 154 2.34 -1.29 7.85
N VAL A 155 2.58 -0.16 7.19
CA VAL A 155 1.83 1.09 7.34
C VAL A 155 1.02 1.33 6.07
N VAL A 156 -0.30 1.46 6.20
CA VAL A 156 -1.17 2.00 5.16
C VAL A 156 -1.17 3.51 5.26
N ALA A 157 -0.97 4.20 4.14
CA ALA A 157 -1.03 5.65 4.07
C ALA A 157 -1.87 6.13 2.89
N LEU A 158 -2.96 6.84 3.18
CA LEU A 158 -3.99 7.23 2.21
C LEU A 158 -4.39 8.70 2.38
N PRO A 159 -4.53 9.48 1.30
CA PRO A 159 -5.15 10.81 1.38
C PRO A 159 -6.63 10.75 1.74
N VAL A 160 -7.35 9.75 1.25
CA VAL A 160 -8.80 9.62 1.46
C VAL A 160 -9.30 8.19 1.29
N ALA A 161 -10.21 7.77 2.17
CA ALA A 161 -10.98 6.53 2.07
C ALA A 161 -12.23 6.65 2.95
N PRO A 162 -13.34 5.93 2.69
CA PRO A 162 -14.48 5.93 3.57
C PRO A 162 -14.20 5.12 4.86
N PRO A 163 -14.90 5.40 5.98
CA PRO A 163 -14.63 4.80 7.29
C PRO A 163 -14.64 3.26 7.30
N GLU A 164 -15.52 2.63 6.53
CA GLU A 164 -15.61 1.17 6.40
C GLU A 164 -14.36 0.57 5.75
N THR A 165 -13.82 1.21 4.71
CA THR A 165 -12.57 0.77 4.07
C THR A 165 -11.38 0.93 5.01
N LEU A 166 -11.36 1.97 5.85
CA LEU A 166 -10.30 2.17 6.84
C LEU A 166 -10.37 1.17 7.98
N THR A 167 -11.58 0.80 8.41
CA THR A 167 -11.82 -0.26 9.40
C THR A 167 -11.26 -1.59 8.90
N ASP A 168 -11.55 -1.96 7.64
CA ASP A 168 -11.02 -3.18 7.05
C ASP A 168 -9.49 -3.17 6.87
N LEU A 169 -8.93 -2.02 6.47
CA LEU A 169 -7.47 -1.87 6.27
C LEU A 169 -6.71 -1.88 7.60
N ALA A 170 -7.30 -1.35 8.69
CA ALA A 170 -6.77 -1.46 10.04
C ALA A 170 -6.76 -2.91 10.58
N GLY A 171 -7.62 -3.79 10.05
CA GLY A 171 -7.54 -5.24 10.29
C GLY A 171 -6.39 -5.94 9.54
N GLU A 172 -5.80 -5.28 8.53
CA GLU A 172 -4.76 -5.85 7.69
C GLU A 172 -3.35 -5.28 7.95
N ALA A 173 -3.21 -4.02 8.37
CA ALA A 173 -1.92 -3.35 8.59
C ALA A 173 -1.64 -3.07 10.07
N ASP A 174 -0.37 -2.94 10.45
CA ASP A 174 0.02 -2.55 11.83
C ASP A 174 -0.38 -1.11 12.15
N TRP A 175 -0.43 -0.27 11.12
CA TRP A 175 -0.82 1.13 11.18
C TRP A 175 -1.62 1.55 9.96
N THR A 176 -2.62 2.41 10.15
CA THR A 176 -3.38 3.05 9.06
C THR A 176 -3.40 4.56 9.30
N VAL A 177 -2.94 5.33 8.31
CA VAL A 177 -2.93 6.80 8.32
C VAL A 177 -3.81 7.31 7.19
N CYS A 178 -4.91 7.97 7.52
CA CYS A 178 -5.75 8.66 6.56
C CYS A 178 -5.85 10.16 6.86
N LEU A 179 -5.86 11.01 5.83
CA LEU A 179 -6.06 12.46 5.99
C LEU A 179 -7.53 12.87 6.00
N SER A 180 -8.43 12.06 5.46
CA SER A 180 -9.84 12.42 5.26
C SER A 180 -10.73 11.19 5.15
N GLU A 181 -11.78 11.13 5.99
CA GLU A 181 -12.67 9.98 6.11
C GLU A 181 -14.13 10.36 5.78
N PRO A 182 -14.47 10.66 4.51
CA PRO A 182 -15.80 11.15 4.16
C PRO A 182 -16.84 10.03 4.24
N ALA A 183 -17.85 10.21 5.08
CA ALA A 183 -19.02 9.30 5.20
C ALA A 183 -19.85 9.16 3.91
N HIS A 184 -19.61 9.99 2.90
CA HIS A 184 -20.26 9.93 1.58
C HIS A 184 -19.21 9.89 0.47
N PHE A 185 -18.48 8.79 0.38
CA PHE A 185 -17.51 8.55 -0.69
C PHE A 185 -18.22 8.07 -1.97
N ARG A 186 -18.36 8.95 -2.98
CA ARG A 186 -18.95 8.60 -4.28
C ARG A 186 -17.93 8.18 -5.33
N ALA A 187 -16.85 8.95 -5.46
CA ALA A 187 -15.78 8.68 -6.40
C ALA A 187 -14.49 9.33 -5.91
N LEU A 188 -13.35 8.68 -6.15
CA LEU A 188 -12.04 9.17 -5.72
C LEU A 188 -11.73 10.56 -6.29
N SER A 189 -12.05 10.77 -7.57
CA SER A 189 -11.85 12.05 -8.26
C SER A 189 -12.56 13.24 -7.60
N GLN A 190 -13.69 13.04 -6.90
CA GLN A 190 -14.41 14.13 -6.20
C GLN A 190 -13.66 14.65 -4.97
N ASN A 191 -12.58 13.98 -4.54
CA ASN A 191 -11.73 14.44 -3.45
C ASN A 191 -10.56 15.32 -3.93
N TYR A 192 -10.44 15.53 -5.24
CA TYR A 192 -9.37 16.28 -5.89
C TYR A 192 -9.92 17.37 -6.82
N VAL A 193 -9.33 18.57 -6.81
CA VAL A 193 -9.67 19.64 -7.76
C VAL A 193 -9.14 19.30 -9.15
N ASN A 194 -7.95 18.73 -9.24
CA ASN A 194 -7.33 18.24 -10.46
C ASN A 194 -6.92 16.77 -10.31
N PHE A 195 -7.50 15.90 -11.15
CA PHE A 195 -7.32 14.45 -11.09
C PHE A 195 -7.09 13.87 -12.49
N PRO A 196 -5.96 14.19 -13.15
CA PRO A 196 -5.67 13.70 -14.50
C PRO A 196 -5.50 12.18 -14.50
N GLN A 197 -5.83 11.54 -15.62
CA GLN A 197 -5.38 10.17 -15.85
C GLN A 197 -3.87 10.17 -16.04
N LEU A 198 -3.18 9.23 -15.40
CA LEU A 198 -1.74 9.05 -15.54
C LEU A 198 -1.47 7.95 -16.57
N SER A 199 -0.50 8.20 -17.45
CA SER A 199 0.05 7.23 -18.39
C SER A 199 1.08 6.31 -17.70
N ASP A 200 1.60 5.33 -18.45
CA ASP A 200 2.70 4.50 -17.97
C ASP A 200 4.02 5.33 -17.92
N ASP A 201 4.19 6.30 -18.83
CA ASP A 201 5.36 7.20 -18.87
C ASP A 201 5.40 8.19 -17.69
N ASP A 202 4.24 8.70 -17.25
CA ASP A 202 4.16 9.59 -16.07
C ASP A 202 4.67 8.87 -14.80
N VAL A 203 4.32 7.60 -14.64
CA VAL A 203 4.79 6.75 -13.52
C VAL A 203 6.31 6.60 -13.57
N ILE A 204 6.86 6.30 -14.75
CA ILE A 204 8.30 6.13 -14.97
C ILE A 204 9.05 7.44 -14.70
N ALA A 205 8.53 8.58 -15.16
CA ALA A 205 9.12 9.89 -14.95
C ALA A 205 9.22 10.24 -13.46
N ILE A 206 8.13 10.06 -12.70
CA ILE A 206 8.09 10.35 -11.25
C ILE A 206 9.05 9.43 -10.47
N CYS A 207 9.09 8.13 -10.80
CA CYS A 207 10.00 7.19 -10.13
C CYS A 207 11.48 7.56 -10.38
N ASN A 208 11.81 7.95 -11.61
CA ASN A 208 13.17 8.41 -11.96
C ASN A 208 13.55 9.71 -11.25
N GLU A 209 12.63 10.68 -11.11
CA GLU A 209 12.88 11.91 -10.35
C GLU A 209 13.14 11.61 -8.87
N ALA A 210 12.29 10.79 -8.25
CA ALA A 210 12.43 10.39 -6.85
C ALA A 210 13.76 9.69 -6.57
N ALA A 211 14.19 8.77 -7.45
CA ALA A 211 15.49 8.10 -7.35
C ALA A 211 16.67 9.09 -7.45
N ARG A 212 16.62 10.04 -8.40
CA ARG A 212 17.65 11.08 -8.55
C ARG A 212 17.72 12.00 -7.32
N ALA A 213 16.58 12.47 -6.83
CA ALA A 213 16.49 13.35 -5.66
C ALA A 213 17.04 12.67 -4.39
N ARG A 214 16.74 11.38 -4.18
CA ARG A 214 17.29 10.59 -3.07
C ARG A 214 18.81 10.44 -3.18
N ASN A 215 19.32 10.12 -4.37
CA ASN A 215 20.77 9.95 -4.58
C ASN A 215 21.52 11.28 -4.36
N ALA A 216 20.96 12.42 -4.78
CA ALA A 216 21.50 13.74 -4.48
C ALA A 216 21.52 14.05 -2.97
N LYS A 217 20.44 13.74 -2.24
CA LYS A 217 20.40 13.88 -0.77
C LYS A 217 21.38 12.95 -0.04
N ALA A 218 21.61 11.75 -0.54
CA ALA A 218 22.56 10.80 0.06
C ALA A 218 24.02 11.29 0.01
N CYS A 219 24.35 12.16 -0.95
CA CYS A 219 25.66 12.81 -1.06
C CYS A 219 25.83 14.07 -0.18
N LEU A 220 24.79 14.52 0.54
CA LEU A 220 24.85 15.69 1.41
C LEU A 220 25.16 15.30 2.87
N PRO A 221 26.00 16.08 3.60
CA PRO A 221 26.28 15.82 5.01
C PRO A 221 25.02 16.05 5.87
N LYS A 222 24.75 15.11 6.79
CA LYS A 222 23.57 15.17 7.66
C LYS A 222 23.73 16.25 8.74
N VAL A 223 22.89 17.28 8.69
CA VAL A 223 22.70 18.25 9.79
C VAL A 223 21.41 17.88 10.50
N GLY A 224 21.50 17.51 11.78
CA GLY A 224 20.34 17.08 12.58
C GLY A 224 19.66 18.23 13.32
N ASN A 225 18.34 18.19 13.42
CA ASN A 225 17.54 18.86 14.46
C ASN A 225 16.17 18.18 14.57
N GLY A 226 15.60 18.11 15.78
CA GLY A 226 14.35 17.37 16.01
C GLY A 226 13.44 17.99 17.07
N PHE A 227 12.13 17.75 16.87
CA PHE A 227 10.96 18.00 17.75
C PHE A 227 9.83 17.05 17.24
N GLY A 228 8.53 17.11 17.59
CA GLY A 228 7.86 17.85 18.67
C GLY A 228 6.55 17.20 19.16
N SER A 229 6.05 16.15 18.50
CA SER A 229 4.83 15.36 18.80
C SER A 229 3.46 16.08 18.76
N LYS A 230 2.48 15.50 18.05
CA LYS A 230 1.09 15.35 18.49
C LYS A 230 0.46 14.09 17.86
N THR A 231 -0.03 13.21 18.75
CA THR A 231 -1.02 12.11 18.61
C THR A 231 -1.26 11.42 17.25
N CYS A 232 -0.97 10.12 17.22
CA CYS A 232 -1.52 9.12 16.30
C CYS A 232 -2.23 8.02 17.12
N VAL A 233 -3.30 7.41 16.58
CA VAL A 233 -4.07 6.36 17.28
C VAL A 233 -3.43 5.00 17.05
N LYS A 234 -3.00 4.34 18.13
CA LYS A 234 -2.70 2.90 18.12
C LYS A 234 -3.99 2.11 18.38
N SER A 235 -4.28 1.14 17.52
CA SER A 235 -5.19 0.03 17.83
C SER A 235 -4.43 -1.29 17.69
N LYS A 236 -4.20 -1.98 18.80
CA LYS A 236 -3.84 -3.41 18.81
C LYS A 236 -4.95 -4.17 19.53
N PRO A 237 -5.38 -5.36 19.05
CA PRO A 237 -6.21 -6.25 19.86
C PRO A 237 -5.41 -6.76 21.05
N GLU A 238 -5.97 -6.69 22.26
CA GLU A 238 -5.35 -7.31 23.42
C GLU A 238 -5.52 -8.84 23.37
N ALA A 239 -4.41 -9.57 23.23
CA ALA A 239 -4.41 -11.01 23.41
C ALA A 239 -4.53 -11.32 24.91
N HIS A 240 -5.70 -11.81 25.34
CA HIS A 240 -5.90 -12.32 26.71
C HIS A 240 -4.90 -13.45 27.02
N ARG A 241 -3.88 -13.13 27.81
CA ARG A 241 -3.11 -14.14 28.56
C ARG A 241 -3.85 -14.43 29.86
N ALA A 242 -4.54 -15.57 29.92
CA ALA A 242 -4.98 -16.13 31.19
C ALA A 242 -3.77 -16.36 32.11
N ASN A 243 -3.85 -15.85 33.34
CA ASN A 243 -2.80 -15.96 34.34
C ASN A 243 -3.09 -17.16 35.25
N PRO A 244 -2.20 -18.18 35.34
CA PRO A 244 -2.46 -19.39 36.12
C PRO A 244 -2.19 -19.16 37.61
N LYS A 245 -3.15 -18.52 38.30
CA LYS A 245 -3.19 -18.45 39.77
C LYS A 245 -4.61 -18.50 40.31
N ASP A 246 -5.16 -19.71 40.30
CA ASP A 246 -6.05 -20.19 41.37
C ASP A 246 -5.66 -21.63 41.69
N ARG A 247 -4.84 -21.76 42.74
CA ARG A 247 -4.65 -23.00 43.49
C ARG A 247 -5.20 -22.74 44.89
N ASP A 248 -5.90 -23.75 45.39
CA ASP A 248 -6.21 -23.99 46.80
C ASP A 248 -7.21 -23.01 47.48
N ALA A 249 -8.51 -23.36 47.42
CA ALA A 249 -9.38 -23.45 48.60
C ALA A 249 -10.73 -24.14 48.30
N LEU A 250 -10.96 -25.29 48.96
CA LEU A 250 -12.24 -26.05 49.10
C LEU A 250 -12.87 -26.65 47.83
#